data_AF-A0A7V5PY80-F1
#
_entry.id   AF-A0A7V5PY80-F1
#
_cell.length_a   1.000
_cell.length_b   1.000
_cell.length_c   1.000
_cell.angle_alpha   90.00
_cell.angle_beta   90.00
_cell.angle_gamma   90.00
#
_symmetry.space_group_name_H-M   'P 1'
#
loop_
_entity.id
_entity.type
_entity.pdbx_description
1 polymer ?
#
loop_
_entity_poly.entity_id
_entity_poly.type
_entity_poly.pdbx_seq_one_letter_code
_entity_poly.pdbx_strand_id
1 'polypeptide(L)'
;LDQASEILSTTDLTLLSGDDSLTLPLLSVGGEGVISVVANIVPGAMKELVDAFAAGDAAAACRLHHRLFPLCRDMLSLATNPIPIKAAMRLLGRDSGELRLPMTPLDEQQEASLRKTLMGFGLL
;
A
#
# COMPACT_ATOMS: atom_id res chain seq x y z
N LEU A 1 -3.20 -15.75 4.48
CA LEU A 1 -4.29 -16.09 3.55
C LEU A 1 -5.26 -17.07 4.18
N ASP A 2 -4.79 -18.07 4.94
CA ASP A 2 -5.64 -19.05 5.62
C ASP A 2 -6.76 -18.43 6.45
N GLN A 3 -6.45 -17.46 7.31
CA GLN A 3 -7.46 -16.74 8.10
C GLN A 3 -8.48 -15.98 7.23
N ALA A 4 -8.04 -15.41 6.10
CA ALA A 4 -8.94 -14.75 5.17
C ALA A 4 -9.91 -15.74 4.53
N SER A 5 -9.40 -16.90 4.09
CA SER A 5 -10.21 -17.98 3.53
C SER A 5 -11.16 -18.58 4.57
N GLU A 6 -10.75 -18.72 5.82
CA GLU A 6 -11.62 -19.17 6.91
C GLU A 6 -12.79 -18.20 7.14
N ILE A 7 -12.52 -16.89 7.19
CA ILE A 7 -13.58 -15.86 7.32
C ILE A 7 -14.55 -15.92 6.13
N LEU A 8 -14.02 -15.96 4.91
CA LEU A 8 -14.83 -15.98 3.69
C LEU A 8 -15.62 -17.28 3.49
N SER A 9 -15.18 -18.39 4.09
CA SER A 9 -15.89 -19.68 4.01
C SER A 9 -16.93 -19.87 5.11
N THR A 10 -16.88 -19.08 6.19
CA THR A 10 -17.76 -19.22 7.36
C THR A 10 -18.71 -18.04 7.57
N THR A 11 -18.56 -16.96 6.80
CA THR A 11 -19.34 -15.72 6.94
C THR A 11 -19.64 -15.08 5.58
N ASP A 12 -20.68 -14.25 5.52
CA ASP A 12 -21.01 -13.40 4.37
C ASP A 12 -20.40 -11.97 4.49
N LEU A 13 -19.28 -11.83 5.20
CA LEU A 13 -18.65 -10.54 5.42
C LEU A 13 -17.83 -10.09 4.21
N THR A 14 -17.94 -8.81 3.86
CA THR A 14 -17.00 -8.16 2.96
C THR A 14 -15.62 -8.08 3.60
N LEU A 15 -14.65 -8.79 3.02
CA LEU A 15 -13.27 -8.81 3.49
C LEU A 15 -12.41 -7.83 2.68
N LEU A 16 -11.78 -6.88 3.38
CA LEU A 16 -10.90 -5.87 2.79
C LEU A 16 -9.46 -6.11 3.22
N SER A 17 -8.50 -5.89 2.30
CA SER A 17 -7.08 -5.96 2.64
C SER A 17 -6.69 -4.80 3.54
N GLY A 18 -6.01 -5.11 4.64
CA GLY A 18 -5.33 -4.13 5.49
C GLY A 18 -3.84 -3.98 5.19
N ASP A 19 -3.31 -4.74 4.21
CA ASP A 19 -1.92 -4.69 3.79
C ASP A 19 -1.85 -4.47 2.27
N ASP A 20 -1.26 -3.35 1.87
CA ASP A 20 -1.16 -2.94 0.47
C ASP A 20 -0.47 -4.00 -0.40
N SER A 21 0.54 -4.69 0.15
CA SER A 21 1.30 -5.72 -0.55
C SER A 21 0.52 -7.03 -0.73
N LEU A 22 -0.54 -7.24 0.06
CA LEU A 22 -1.39 -8.43 0.00
C LEU A 22 -2.72 -8.20 -0.72
N THR A 23 -2.94 -7.00 -1.27
CA THR A 23 -4.19 -6.65 -1.97
C THR A 23 -4.55 -7.68 -3.05
N LEU A 24 -3.66 -7.92 -4.03
CA LEU A 24 -3.95 -8.87 -5.11
C LEU A 24 -4.12 -10.32 -4.62
N PRO A 25 -3.25 -10.87 -3.76
CA PRO A 25 -3.49 -12.18 -3.16
C PRO A 25 -4.84 -12.30 -2.45
N LEU A 26 -5.27 -11.28 -1.70
CA LEU A 26 -6.54 -11.30 -0.99
C LEU A 26 -7.73 -11.25 -1.96
N LEU A 27 -7.66 -10.40 -2.98
CA LEU A 27 -8.66 -10.34 -4.05
C LEU A 27 -8.84 -11.72 -4.71
N SER A 28 -7.75 -12.47 -4.93
CA SER A 28 -7.77 -13.79 -5.56
C SER A 28 -8.53 -14.87 -4.77
N VAL A 29 -8.74 -14.66 -3.47
CA VAL A 29 -9.46 -15.61 -2.60
C VAL A 29 -10.86 -15.12 -2.21
N GLY A 30 -11.34 -14.03 -2.80
CA GLY A 30 -12.68 -13.48 -2.56
C GLY A 30 -12.72 -12.21 -1.71
N GLY A 31 -11.58 -11.59 -1.43
CA GLY A 31 -11.56 -10.23 -0.89
C GLY A 31 -12.13 -9.23 -1.90
N GLU A 32 -12.72 -8.14 -1.42
CA GLU A 32 -13.46 -7.18 -2.25
C GLU A 32 -12.77 -5.80 -2.37
N GLY A 33 -11.61 -5.61 -1.76
CA GLY A 33 -10.90 -4.34 -1.84
C GLY A 33 -9.76 -4.19 -0.85
N VAL A 34 -9.40 -2.94 -0.58
CA VAL A 34 -8.28 -2.57 0.29
C VAL A 34 -8.58 -1.29 1.05
N ILE A 35 -8.22 -1.26 2.34
CA ILE A 35 -8.04 -0.04 3.13
C ILE A 35 -6.55 0.25 3.14
N SER A 36 -6.14 1.22 2.33
CA SER A 36 -4.76 1.36 1.87
C SER A 36 -3.98 2.47 2.57
N VAL A 37 -2.71 2.21 2.89
CA VAL A 37 -1.76 3.26 3.31
C VAL A 37 -1.19 3.95 2.08
N VAL A 38 -0.70 3.20 1.11
CA VAL A 38 -0.01 3.69 -0.10
C VAL A 38 -0.94 4.49 -1.01
N ALA A 39 -2.25 4.25 -0.99
CA ALA A 39 -3.24 5.03 -1.74
C ALA A 39 -3.28 6.52 -1.33
N ASN A 40 -2.74 6.89 -0.17
CA ASN A 40 -2.57 8.30 0.21
C ASN A 40 -1.64 9.07 -0.75
N ILE A 41 -0.70 8.39 -1.42
CA ILE A 41 0.24 9.00 -2.37
C ILE A 41 0.04 8.55 -3.82
N VAL A 42 -0.49 7.35 -4.05
CA VAL A 42 -0.76 6.80 -5.40
C VAL A 42 -2.18 6.20 -5.53
N PRO A 43 -3.24 6.99 -5.27
CA PRO A 43 -4.61 6.48 -5.26
C PRO A 43 -5.03 5.87 -6.61
N GLY A 44 -4.61 6.50 -7.72
CA GLY A 44 -4.91 6.02 -9.08
C GLY A 44 -4.34 4.64 -9.36
N ALA A 45 -3.07 4.39 -9.02
CA ALA A 45 -2.44 3.10 -9.26
C ALA A 45 -3.06 1.98 -8.42
N MET A 46 -3.44 2.25 -7.17
CA MET A 46 -4.15 1.27 -6.33
C MET A 46 -5.54 0.98 -6.88
N LYS A 47 -6.27 2.00 -7.34
CA LYS A 47 -7.55 1.84 -8.01
C LYS A 47 -7.43 1.02 -9.29
N GLU A 48 -6.45 1.32 -10.14
CA GLU A 48 -6.18 0.57 -11.37
C GLU A 48 -5.96 -0.93 -11.09
N LEU A 49 -5.22 -1.26 -10.01
CA LEU A 49 -5.01 -2.65 -9.60
C LEU A 49 -6.33 -3.36 -9.29
N VAL A 50 -7.17 -2.74 -8.46
CA VAL A 50 -8.46 -3.31 -8.03
C VAL A 50 -9.42 -3.40 -9.21
N ASP A 51 -9.50 -2.36 -10.04
CA ASP A 51 -10.37 -2.32 -11.22
C ASP A 51 -9.96 -3.39 -12.25
N ALA A 52 -8.65 -3.56 -12.50
CA ALA A 52 -8.13 -4.59 -13.40
C ALA A 52 -8.51 -6.00 -12.93
N PHE A 53 -8.40 -6.26 -11.62
CA PHE A 53 -8.83 -7.53 -11.05
C PHE A 53 -10.34 -7.73 -11.19
N ALA A 54 -11.14 -6.72 -10.85
CA ALA A 54 -12.60 -6.76 -10.95
C ALA A 54 -13.10 -6.96 -12.40
N ALA A 55 -12.35 -6.48 -13.39
CA ALA A 55 -12.61 -6.70 -14.81
C ALA A 55 -12.21 -8.11 -15.31
N GLY A 56 -11.61 -8.94 -14.45
CA GLY A 56 -11.11 -10.27 -14.82
C GLY A 56 -9.75 -10.25 -15.54
N ASP A 57 -9.08 -9.11 -15.64
CA ASP A 57 -7.75 -9.00 -16.25
C ASP A 57 -6.65 -9.28 -15.22
N ALA A 58 -6.48 -10.57 -14.91
CA ALA A 58 -5.45 -11.04 -13.97
C ALA A 58 -4.03 -10.65 -14.42
N ALA A 59 -3.78 -10.54 -15.72
CA ALA A 59 -2.47 -10.18 -16.24
C ALA A 59 -2.16 -8.69 -15.97
N ALA A 60 -3.12 -7.80 -16.19
CA ALA A 60 -2.99 -6.38 -15.84
C ALA A 60 -2.88 -6.19 -14.33
N ALA A 61 -3.72 -6.87 -13.54
CA ALA A 61 -3.65 -6.81 -12.08
C ALA A 61 -2.27 -7.23 -11.57
N CYS A 62 -1.72 -8.34 -12.09
CA CYS A 62 -0.38 -8.80 -11.72
C CYS A 62 0.72 -7.79 -12.09
N ARG A 63 0.68 -7.21 -13.30
CA ARG A 63 1.63 -6.15 -13.70
C ARG A 63 1.57 -4.93 -12.78
N LEU A 64 0.36 -4.47 -12.45
CA LEU A 64 0.14 -3.33 -11.55
C LEU A 64 0.61 -3.65 -10.13
N HIS A 65 0.33 -4.84 -9.64
CA HIS A 65 0.82 -5.32 -8.34
C HIS A 65 2.34 -5.30 -8.30
N HIS A 66 3.04 -5.85 -9.29
CA HIS A 66 4.50 -5.84 -9.33
C HIS A 66 5.09 -4.42 -9.43
N ARG A 67 4.40 -3.50 -10.10
CA ARG A 67 4.79 -2.09 -10.13
C ARG A 67 4.65 -1.43 -8.75
N LEU A 68 3.55 -1.71 -8.03
CA LEU A 68 3.26 -1.18 -6.69
C LEU A 68 4.10 -1.81 -5.58
N PHE A 69 4.43 -3.10 -5.71
CA PHE A 69 5.02 -3.90 -4.65
C PHE A 69 6.29 -3.30 -4.01
N PRO A 70 7.28 -2.79 -4.78
CA PRO A 70 8.46 -2.15 -4.19
C PRO A 70 8.08 -0.93 -3.34
N LEU A 71 7.14 -0.10 -3.79
CA LEU A 71 6.66 1.05 -3.04
C LEU A 71 6.00 0.61 -1.72
N CYS A 72 5.11 -0.39 -1.76
CA CYS A 72 4.44 -0.91 -0.57
C CYS A 72 5.44 -1.53 0.42
N ARG A 73 6.27 -2.48 -0.04
CA ARG A 73 7.23 -3.21 0.79
C ARG A 73 8.26 -2.26 1.41
N ASP A 74 8.90 -1.43 0.59
CA ASP A 74 10.03 -0.62 1.05
C ASP A 74 9.54 0.49 1.97
N MET A 75 8.46 1.20 1.64
CA MET A 75 7.96 2.28 2.49
C MET A 75 7.43 1.75 3.83
N LEU A 76 6.62 0.69 3.83
CA LEU A 76 5.97 0.18 5.05
C LEU A 76 6.95 -0.57 5.98
N SER A 77 8.16 -0.91 5.51
CA SER A 77 9.19 -1.55 6.32
C SER A 77 10.15 -0.59 7.04
N LEU A 78 10.14 0.71 6.68
CA LEU A 78 11.07 1.68 7.28
C LEU A 78 10.79 1.93 8.76
N ALA A 79 9.52 2.07 9.12
CA ALA A 79 9.05 2.36 10.47
C ALA A 79 7.55 2.06 10.60
N THR A 80 7.03 2.10 11.82
CA THR A 80 5.59 1.92 12.09
C THR A 80 4.74 2.97 11.36
N ASN A 81 3.69 2.53 10.65
CA ASN A 81 2.67 3.41 10.08
C ASN A 81 2.01 4.27 11.18
N PRO A 82 1.81 5.60 11.01
CA PRO A 82 1.94 6.42 9.81
C PRO A 82 3.28 7.14 9.57
N ILE A 83 4.37 6.78 10.26
CA ILE A 83 5.64 7.50 10.14
C ILE A 83 6.14 7.59 8.68
N PRO A 84 6.24 6.48 7.90
CA PRO A 84 6.76 6.56 6.54
C PRO A 84 5.84 7.30 5.57
N ILE A 85 4.53 7.11 5.67
CA ILE A 85 3.57 7.76 4.76
C ILE A 85 3.50 9.26 4.99
N LYS A 86 3.58 9.72 6.25
CA LYS A 86 3.65 11.16 6.59
C LYS A 86 4.94 11.79 6.06
N ALA A 87 6.07 11.10 6.18
CA ALA A 87 7.33 11.54 5.57
C ALA A 87 7.23 11.62 4.04
N ALA A 88 6.61 10.62 3.39
CA ALA A 88 6.39 10.61 1.95
C ALA A 88 5.50 11.78 1.50
N MET A 89 4.39 12.02 2.19
CA MET A 89 3.49 13.14 1.88
C MET A 89 4.21 14.49 2.03
N ARG A 90 5.09 14.66 3.03
CA ARG A 90 5.96 15.85 3.16
C ARG A 90 6.91 16.00 1.98
N LEU A 91 7.62 14.93 1.61
CA LEU A 91 8.55 14.94 0.47
C LEU A 91 7.86 15.29 -0.85
N LEU A 92 6.60 14.88 -1.01
CA LEU A 92 5.77 15.17 -2.18
C LEU A 92 5.06 16.54 -2.11
N GLY A 93 5.29 17.33 -1.05
CA GLY A 93 4.67 18.65 -0.87
C GLY A 93 3.15 18.60 -0.61
N ARG A 94 2.62 17.50 -0.08
CA ARG A 94 1.18 17.27 0.13
C ARG A 94 0.73 17.41 1.59
N ASP A 95 1.66 17.39 2.55
CA ASP A 95 1.39 17.48 3.98
C ASP A 95 2.62 18.04 4.73
N SER A 96 2.46 18.45 6.00
CA SER A 96 3.59 18.89 6.84
C SER A 96 4.50 17.75 7.27
N GLY A 97 4.00 16.51 7.32
CA GLY A 97 4.72 15.37 7.87
C GLY A 97 4.84 15.36 9.39
N GLU A 98 4.19 16.29 10.09
CA GLU A 98 4.23 16.36 11.55
C GLU A 98 3.60 15.14 12.21
N LEU A 99 4.27 14.64 13.27
CA LEU A 99 3.86 13.48 14.05
C LEU A 99 3.64 13.89 15.50
N ARG A 100 2.70 13.21 16.17
CA ARG A 100 2.53 13.34 17.62
C ARG A 100 3.30 12.23 18.32
N LEU A 101 3.95 12.57 19.42
CA LEU A 101 4.58 11.58 20.29
C LEU A 101 3.55 10.51 20.72
N PRO A 102 3.96 9.23 20.82
CA PRO A 102 5.35 8.75 20.84
C PRO A 102 6.00 8.54 19.46
N MET A 103 5.32 8.86 18.35
CA MET A 103 5.89 8.72 17.01
C MET A 103 6.89 9.84 16.71
N THR A 104 8.05 9.47 16.18
CA THR A 104 9.12 10.39 15.79
C THR A 104 9.38 10.32 14.28
N PRO A 105 9.96 11.36 13.68
CA PRO A 105 10.36 11.34 12.28
C PRO A 105 11.33 10.20 11.96
N LEU A 106 11.40 9.83 10.67
CA LEU A 106 12.44 8.95 10.15
C LEU A 106 13.83 9.58 10.37
N ASP A 107 14.83 8.73 10.58
CA ASP A 107 16.22 9.16 10.55
C ASP A 107 16.71 9.46 9.11
N GLU A 108 17.92 10.01 8.98
CA GLU A 108 18.48 10.40 7.68
C GLU A 108 18.62 9.21 6.71
N GLN A 109 18.95 8.02 7.21
CA GLN A 109 19.14 6.83 6.38
C GLN A 109 17.79 6.28 5.88
N GLN A 110 16.78 6.27 6.75
CA GLN A 110 15.41 5.90 6.41
C GLN A 110 14.78 6.91 5.43
N GLU A 111 14.98 8.22 5.63
CA GLU A 111 14.49 9.23 4.68
C GLU A 111 15.19 9.11 3.31
N ALA A 112 16.50 8.88 3.27
CA ALA A 112 17.22 8.62 2.02
C ALA A 112 16.68 7.38 1.29
N SER A 113 16.39 6.31 2.03
CA SER A 113 15.78 5.09 1.49
C SER A 113 14.39 5.37 0.93
N LEU A 114 13.55 6.13 1.66
CA LEU A 114 12.23 6.55 1.21
C LEU A 114 12.29 7.36 -0.08
N ARG A 115 13.20 8.34 -0.18
CA ARG A 115 13.40 9.13 -1.40
C ARG A 115 13.73 8.25 -2.61
N LYS A 116 14.61 7.27 -2.43
CA LYS A 116 14.96 6.30 -3.49
C LYS A 116 13.74 5.49 -3.93
N THR A 117 12.92 5.02 -2.99
CA THR A 117 11.68 4.29 -3.30
C THR A 117 10.70 5.17 -4.09
N LEU A 118 10.51 6.43 -3.67
CA LEU A 118 9.62 7.37 -4.37
C LEU A 118 10.11 7.73 -5.78
N MET A 119 11.42 7.96 -5.96
CA MET A 119 12.04 8.16 -7.28
C MET A 119 11.89 6.92 -8.17
N GLY A 120 12.10 5.72 -7.61
CA GLY A 120 11.95 4.45 -8.33
C GLY A 120 10.53 4.21 -8.84
N PHE A 121 9.51 4.76 -8.16
CA PHE A 121 8.12 4.73 -8.63
C PHE A 121 7.77 5.90 -9.58
N GLY A 122 8.61 6.94 -9.64
CA GLY A 122 8.39 8.15 -10.46
C GLY A 122 7.54 9.23 -9.79
N LEU A 123 7.60 9.35 -8.46
CA LEU A 123 6.88 10.39 -7.70
C LEU A 123 7.75 11.60 -7.32
N LEU A 124 9.07 11.44 -7.36
CA LEU A 124 10.08 12.47 -7.09
C LEU A 124 11.04 12.59 -8.28
#